data_AF-A0A933MPY9-F1
#
_entry.id   AF-A0A933MPY9-F1
#
_cell.length_a   1.000
_cell.length_b   1.000
_cell.length_c   1.000
_cell.angle_alpha   90.00
_cell.angle_beta   90.00
_cell.angle_gamma   90.00
#
_symmetry.space_group_name_H-M   'P 1'
#
loop_
_entity.id
_entity.type
_entity.pdbx_description
1 polymer ?
#
loop_
_entity_poly.entity_id
_entity_poly.type
_entity_poly.pdbx_seq_one_letter_code
_entity_poly.pdbx_strand_id
1 'polypeptide(L)'
;MANCRIGEKTVCLPAKQPAPIVKVDIPEITGSETVSFTKMIMIWEYGEGEQPVSLAIDIQRDGGTVLPMGELITVKGTETQKEISVWRLLDIPHDIIFYAHYLYGTIPREKIYTFRQRIAGRSKQ
;
A
#
# COMPACT_ATOMS: atom_id res chain seq x y z
N MET A 1 -5.33 7.64 27.06
CA MET A 1 -5.36 7.36 28.51
C MET A 1 -5.84 5.94 28.69
N ALA A 2 -5.05 5.07 29.31
CA ALA A 2 -5.45 3.70 29.62
C ALA A 2 -6.31 3.73 30.90
N ASN A 3 -7.54 3.21 30.82
CA ASN A 3 -8.40 3.04 32.00
C ASN A 3 -8.01 1.73 32.70
N CYS A 4 -7.32 1.83 33.83
CA CYS A 4 -6.96 0.68 34.67
C CYS A 4 -7.84 0.65 35.92
N ARG A 5 -8.55 -0.45 36.16
CA ARG A 5 -9.17 -0.80 37.45
C ARG A 5 -8.39 -1.96 38.07
N ILE A 6 -8.22 -1.91 39.39
CA ILE A 6 -7.44 -2.89 40.17
C ILE A 6 -8.37 -3.99 40.68
N GLY A 7 -8.11 -5.24 40.29
CA GLY A 7 -8.81 -6.44 40.75
C GLY A 7 -8.60 -7.59 39.75
N GLU A 8 -7.81 -8.59 40.16
CA GLU A 8 -7.48 -9.85 39.46
C GLU A 8 -6.79 -9.75 38.09
N LYS A 9 -5.45 -9.93 38.12
CA LYS A 9 -4.54 -10.23 36.99
C LYS A 9 -4.93 -9.59 35.65
N THR A 10 -4.77 -8.28 35.56
CA THR A 10 -4.72 -7.59 34.27
C THR A 10 -3.38 -7.90 33.62
N VAL A 11 -3.33 -8.93 32.75
CA VAL A 11 -2.25 -9.06 31.78
C VAL A 11 -2.42 -7.89 30.83
N CYS A 12 -1.65 -6.82 31.04
CA CYS A 12 -1.45 -5.80 30.03
C CYS A 12 -0.76 -6.50 28.85
N LEU A 13 -1.54 -7.06 27.93
CA LEU A 13 -0.99 -7.50 26.66
C LEU A 13 -0.29 -6.28 26.06
N PRO A 14 1.00 -6.38 25.70
CA PRO A 14 1.68 -5.27 25.05
C PRO A 14 0.81 -4.85 23.87
N ALA A 15 0.54 -3.55 23.77
CA ALA A 15 -0.16 -3.00 22.63
C ALA A 15 0.52 -3.55 21.38
N LYS A 16 -0.21 -4.34 20.59
CA LYS A 16 0.34 -4.92 19.37
C LYS A 16 0.79 -3.76 18.50
N GLN A 17 2.05 -3.81 18.06
CA GLN A 17 2.55 -2.79 17.16
C GLN A 17 1.95 -3.01 15.77
N PRO A 18 1.64 -1.96 15.00
CA PRO A 18 1.22 -2.12 13.62
C PRO A 18 2.34 -2.78 12.82
N ALA A 19 1.99 -3.80 12.04
CA ALA A 19 2.88 -4.36 11.03
C ALA A 19 3.10 -3.31 9.93
N PRO A 20 4.33 -2.80 9.76
CA PRO A 20 4.63 -1.86 8.69
C PRO A 20 4.65 -2.58 7.34
N ILE A 21 4.36 -1.87 6.26
CA ILE A 21 4.76 -2.33 4.93
C ILE A 21 6.25 -2.04 4.81
N VAL A 22 7.06 -3.06 4.61
CA VAL A 22 8.53 -2.95 4.62
C VAL A 22 9.14 -2.98 3.21
N LYS A 23 8.39 -3.51 2.24
CA LYS A 23 8.86 -3.70 0.87
C LYS A 23 7.69 -3.70 -0.09
N VAL A 24 7.95 -3.20 -1.30
CA VAL A 24 7.03 -3.19 -2.44
C VAL A 24 7.85 -3.56 -3.67
N ASP A 25 7.34 -4.47 -4.49
CA ASP A 25 7.94 -4.90 -5.76
C ASP A 25 6.90 -4.85 -6.88
N ILE A 26 7.37 -4.52 -8.08
CA ILE A 26 6.58 -4.54 -9.32
C ILE A 26 7.30 -5.48 -10.30
N PRO A 27 7.05 -6.80 -10.24
CA PRO A 27 7.76 -7.77 -11.08
C PRO A 27 7.32 -7.74 -12.55
N GLU A 28 6.08 -7.35 -12.83
CA GLU A 28 5.49 -7.44 -14.15
C GLU A 28 4.63 -6.22 -14.49
N ILE A 29 4.85 -5.72 -15.70
CA ILE A 29 4.10 -4.65 -16.33
C ILE A 29 3.77 -5.13 -17.74
N THR A 30 2.49 -5.22 -18.07
CA THR A 30 2.01 -5.65 -19.40
C THR A 30 1.10 -4.58 -19.99
N GLY A 31 1.40 -4.14 -21.21
CA GLY A 31 0.60 -3.11 -21.88
C GLY A 31 1.34 -2.52 -23.08
N SER A 32 0.63 -1.74 -23.87
CA SER A 32 1.20 -1.04 -25.03
C SER A 32 1.50 0.41 -24.67
N GLU A 33 2.71 0.89 -24.97
CA GLU A 33 3.09 2.30 -24.85
C GLU A 33 2.19 3.22 -25.69
N THR A 34 1.56 2.69 -26.74
CA THR A 34 0.82 3.48 -27.73
C THR A 34 -0.67 3.61 -27.44
N VAL A 35 -1.29 2.74 -26.62
CA VAL A 35 -2.75 2.72 -26.44
C VAL A 35 -3.15 2.45 -24.98
N SER A 36 -3.02 3.50 -24.17
CA SER A 36 -3.87 3.81 -23.02
C SER A 36 -3.88 2.95 -21.75
N PHE A 37 -3.60 1.64 -21.76
CA PHE A 37 -3.81 0.81 -20.55
C PHE A 37 -2.66 -0.14 -20.28
N THR A 38 -2.12 -0.06 -19.08
CA THR A 38 -1.03 -0.93 -18.63
C THR A 38 -1.50 -1.64 -17.37
N LYS A 39 -1.42 -2.96 -17.40
CA LYS A 39 -1.60 -3.81 -16.23
C LYS A 39 -0.27 -3.93 -15.49
N MET A 40 -0.33 -3.82 -14.18
CA MET A 40 0.82 -3.90 -13.31
C MET A 40 0.50 -4.83 -12.15
N ILE A 41 1.38 -5.80 -11.90
CA ILE A 41 1.29 -6.64 -10.72
C ILE A 41 2.15 -6.00 -9.65
N MET A 42 1.53 -5.62 -8.53
CA MET A 42 2.22 -5.11 -7.35
C MET A 42 2.20 -6.17 -6.26
N ILE A 43 3.34 -6.36 -5.60
CA ILE A 43 3.51 -7.25 -4.44
C ILE A 43 4.10 -6.43 -3.30
N TRP A 44 3.68 -6.66 -2.07
CA TRP A 44 4.24 -6.01 -0.89
C TRP A 44 4.38 -6.98 0.27
N GLU A 45 5.26 -6.64 1.21
CA GLU A 45 5.55 -7.45 2.39
C GLU A 45 5.28 -6.65 3.67
N TYR A 46 4.68 -7.32 4.65
CA TYR A 46 4.51 -6.77 6.00
C TYR A 46 5.68 -7.18 6.89
N GLY A 47 6.10 -6.27 7.76
CA GLY A 47 6.97 -6.59 8.90
C GLY A 47 6.21 -7.28 10.03
N GLU A 48 6.90 -7.48 11.14
CA GLU A 48 6.26 -8.02 12.35
C GLU A 48 5.24 -7.04 12.93
N GLY A 49 4.12 -7.57 13.42
CA GLY A 49 3.07 -6.79 14.07
C GLY A 49 1.67 -7.24 13.69
N GLU A 50 0.69 -6.43 14.07
CA GLU A 50 -0.70 -6.61 13.65
C GLU A 50 -0.90 -6.06 12.24
N GLN A 51 -1.41 -6.88 11.33
CA GLN A 51 -1.72 -6.45 9.96
C GLN A 51 -2.96 -5.55 9.92
N PRO A 52 -3.05 -4.64 8.93
CA PRO A 52 -4.23 -3.82 8.75
C PRO A 52 -5.45 -4.68 8.40
N VAL A 53 -6.66 -4.11 8.58
CA VAL A 53 -7.89 -4.73 8.06
C VAL A 53 -8.10 -4.43 6.59
N SER A 54 -7.65 -3.26 6.13
CA SER A 54 -7.70 -2.87 4.73
C SER A 54 -6.54 -1.96 4.39
N LEU A 55 -6.16 -1.98 3.11
CA LEU A 55 -5.24 -1.03 2.52
C LEU A 55 -5.98 -0.25 1.44
N ALA A 56 -5.72 1.06 1.38
CA ALA A 56 -6.01 1.88 0.23
C ALA A 56 -4.67 2.20 -0.46
N ILE A 57 -4.58 2.00 -1.77
CA ILE A 57 -3.35 2.19 -2.54
C ILE A 57 -3.57 3.32 -3.54
N ASP A 58 -2.66 4.28 -3.52
CA ASP A 58 -2.62 5.43 -4.43
C ASP A 58 -1.26 5.47 -5.15
N ILE A 59 -1.25 5.91 -6.40
CA ILE A 59 -0.05 5.94 -7.25
C ILE A 59 0.05 7.31 -7.88
N GLN A 60 1.08 8.05 -7.48
CA GLN A 60 1.30 9.43 -7.90
C GLN A 60 2.54 9.54 -8.79
N ARG A 61 2.47 10.44 -9.77
CA ARG A 61 3.58 10.75 -10.68
C ARG A 61 4.38 11.94 -10.14
N ASP A 62 5.71 11.88 -10.24
CA ASP A 62 6.58 13.01 -9.89
C ASP A 62 6.27 14.24 -10.78
N GLY A 63 6.06 15.41 -10.16
CA GLY A 63 5.74 16.67 -10.86
C GLY A 63 4.29 17.15 -10.82
N GLY A 64 3.42 16.56 -9.99
CA GLY A 64 2.24 17.25 -9.44
C GLY A 64 0.99 17.35 -10.33
N THR A 65 1.00 16.84 -11.56
CA THR A 65 -0.27 16.62 -12.26
C THR A 65 -0.79 15.24 -11.89
N VAL A 66 -1.80 15.22 -11.02
CA VAL A 66 -2.68 14.06 -10.80
C VAL A 66 -3.05 13.53 -12.19
N LEU A 67 -2.42 12.43 -12.62
CA LEU A 67 -2.99 11.67 -13.71
C LEU A 67 -4.40 11.31 -13.22
N PRO A 68 -5.47 11.52 -14.01
CA PRO A 68 -6.85 11.25 -13.58
C PRO A 68 -7.14 9.73 -13.46
N MET A 69 -6.17 8.95 -12.99
CA MET A 69 -6.02 7.53 -13.26
C MET A 69 -5.39 6.87 -12.05
N GLY A 70 -6.21 6.73 -11.02
CA GLY A 70 -5.87 6.05 -9.79
C GLY A 70 -7.13 6.06 -8.95
N GLU A 71 -8.14 5.31 -9.35
CA GLU A 71 -9.20 4.97 -8.42
C GLU A 71 -8.54 4.38 -7.18
N LEU A 72 -8.83 4.92 -5.99
CA LEU A 72 -8.19 4.47 -4.75
C LEU A 72 -8.42 2.95 -4.61
N ILE A 73 -7.35 2.17 -4.74
CA ILE A 73 -7.49 0.73 -4.82
C ILE A 73 -7.60 0.20 -3.40
N THR A 74 -8.80 -0.24 -3.02
CA THR A 74 -9.05 -0.80 -1.70
C THR A 74 -8.91 -2.33 -1.75
N VAL A 75 -8.04 -2.87 -0.90
CA VAL A 75 -7.82 -4.32 -0.74
C VAL A 75 -7.95 -4.73 0.72
N LYS A 76 -8.17 -6.03 0.97
CA LYS A 76 -8.12 -6.56 2.34
C LYS A 76 -6.69 -6.52 2.84
N GLY A 77 -6.49 -6.26 4.14
CA GLY A 77 -5.14 -6.18 4.69
C GLY A 77 -4.38 -7.51 4.72
N THR A 78 -5.06 -8.64 4.54
CA THR A 78 -4.41 -9.95 4.32
C THR A 78 -3.87 -10.13 2.91
N GLU A 79 -4.27 -9.28 1.95
CA GLU A 79 -3.70 -9.30 0.60
C GLU A 79 -2.27 -8.72 0.66
N THR A 80 -1.38 -9.33 -0.13
CA THR A 80 0.02 -8.91 -0.33
C THR A 80 0.35 -8.75 -1.81
N GLN A 81 -0.64 -8.90 -2.69
CA GLN A 81 -0.50 -8.79 -4.12
C GLN A 81 -1.78 -8.25 -4.76
N LYS A 82 -1.64 -7.39 -5.77
CA LYS A 82 -2.77 -6.90 -6.58
C LYS A 82 -2.35 -6.65 -8.02
N GLU A 83 -3.15 -7.14 -8.97
CA GLU A 83 -3.12 -6.65 -10.34
C GLU A 83 -3.90 -5.34 -10.41
N ILE A 84 -3.25 -4.29 -10.89
CA ILE A 84 -3.82 -2.96 -11.01
C ILE A 84 -3.69 -2.47 -12.43
N SER A 85 -4.60 -1.57 -12.78
CA SER A 85 -4.71 -1.03 -14.11
C SER A 85 -4.38 0.45 -14.07
N VAL A 86 -3.27 0.83 -14.69
CA VAL A 86 -2.78 2.20 -14.70
C VAL A 86 -2.76 2.70 -16.13
N TRP A 87 -3.24 3.92 -16.33
CA TRP A 87 -3.17 4.57 -17.63
C TRP A 87 -1.88 5.35 -17.77
N ARG A 88 -1.28 5.28 -18.96
CA ARG A 88 -0.09 6.04 -19.34
C ARG A 88 1.04 5.92 -18.31
N LEU A 89 1.45 4.68 -18.04
CA LEU A 89 2.71 4.40 -17.37
C LEU A 89 3.87 4.84 -18.28
N LEU A 90 4.36 6.06 -18.08
CA LEU A 90 5.59 6.53 -18.70
C LEU A 90 6.78 6.06 -17.84
N ASP A 91 7.97 5.94 -18.43
CA ASP A 91 9.20 5.62 -17.70
C ASP A 91 9.70 6.82 -16.88
N ILE A 92 9.01 7.08 -15.77
CA ILE A 92 9.28 8.16 -14.83
C ILE A 92 9.14 7.64 -13.39
N PRO A 93 9.71 8.34 -12.40
CA PRO A 93 9.48 8.01 -10.99
C PRO A 93 8.01 8.18 -10.60
N HIS A 94 7.49 7.19 -9.88
CA HIS A 94 6.17 7.20 -9.26
C HIS A 94 6.31 6.96 -7.75
N ASP A 95 5.46 7.62 -6.98
CA ASP A 95 5.29 7.37 -5.56
C ASP A 95 4.08 6.46 -5.36
N ILE A 96 4.30 5.31 -4.73
CA ILE A 96 3.27 4.36 -4.35
C ILE A 96 2.96 4.59 -2.87
N ILE A 97 1.73 4.98 -2.58
CA ILE A 97 1.29 5.38 -1.25
C ILE A 97 0.26 4.36 -0.75
N PHE A 98 0.54 3.79 0.42
CA PHE A 98 -0.36 2.87 1.11
C PHE A 98 -0.96 3.55 2.33
N TYR A 99 -2.28 3.59 2.38
CA TYR A 99 -3.09 3.97 3.52
C TYR A 99 -3.52 2.69 4.24
N ALA A 100 -2.84 2.35 5.33
CA ALA A 100 -3.11 1.14 6.10
C ALA A 100 -4.09 1.43 7.24
N HIS A 101 -5.27 0.79 7.18
CA HIS A 101 -6.33 0.96 8.17
C HIS A 101 -6.32 -0.19 9.17
N TYR A 102 -6.26 0.12 10.46
CA TYR A 102 -6.24 -0.87 11.54
C TYR A 102 -7.55 -0.84 12.34
N LEU A 103 -7.88 -1.94 13.03
CA LEU A 103 -9.04 -1.97 13.93
C LEU A 103 -8.86 -0.97 15.08
N TYR A 104 -9.99 -0.46 15.56
CA TYR A 104 -10.03 0.50 16.65
C TYR A 104 -9.39 -0.11 17.91
N GLY A 105 -8.44 0.60 18.52
CA GLY A 105 -7.68 0.07 19.65
C GLY A 105 -6.45 0.91 19.99
N THR A 106 -5.32 0.24 20.19
CA THR A 106 -4.04 0.84 20.64
C THR A 106 -3.14 1.31 19.51
N ILE A 107 -3.50 1.01 18.26
CA ILE A 107 -2.78 1.40 17.05
C ILE A 107 -3.45 2.64 16.45
N PRO A 108 -2.68 3.65 15.96
CA PRO A 108 -3.25 4.74 15.17
C PRO A 108 -4.09 4.19 14.02
N ARG A 109 -5.32 4.68 13.89
CA ARG A 109 -6.35 4.15 12.96
C ARG A 109 -5.86 4.04 11.52
N GLU A 110 -4.93 4.90 11.14
CA GLU A 110 -4.37 4.98 9.81
C GLU A 110 -2.85 5.20 9.87
N LYS A 111 -2.12 4.54 8.99
CA LYS A 111 -0.69 4.75 8.74
C LYS A 111 -0.45 4.92 7.24
N ILE A 112 0.47 5.81 6.89
CA ILE A 112 0.82 6.11 5.51
C ILE A 112 2.25 5.60 5.27
N TYR A 113 2.42 4.78 4.24
CA TYR A 113 3.73 4.31 3.77
C TYR A 113 3.93 4.74 2.33
N THR A 114 5.08 5.33 2.02
CA THR A 114 5.38 5.87 0.68
C THR A 114 6.64 5.22 0.13
N PHE A 115 6.54 4.67 -1.07
CA PHE A 115 7.64 4.02 -1.77
C PHE A 115 7.82 4.68 -3.13
N ARG A 116 9.02 5.21 -3.38
CA ARG A 116 9.37 5.80 -4.67
C ARG A 116 9.97 4.73 -5.57
N GLN A 117 9.35 4.46 -6.70
CA GLN A 117 9.82 3.48 -7.68
C GLN A 117 9.79 4.04 -9.10
N ARG A 118 10.78 3.64 -9.91
CA ARG A 118 10.75 3.90 -11.34
C ARG A 118 10.06 2.72 -12.02
N ILE A 119 8.92 2.99 -12.63
CA ILE A 119 8.13 1.97 -13.32
C ILE A 119 8.57 1.99 -14.78
N ALA A 120 9.58 1.18 -15.11
CA ALA A 120 10.07 1.06 -16.48
C ALA A 120 9.22 0.03 -17.23
N GLY A 121 8.47 0.48 -18.23
CA GLY A 121 7.76 -0.43 -19.14
C GLY A 121 8.78 -1.28 -19.90
N ARG A 122 8.71 -2.61 -19.78
CA ARG A 122 9.40 -3.47 -20.75
C ARG A 122 8.51 -3.54 -21.99
N SER A 123 8.79 -2.70 -22.97
CA SER A 123 8.29 -2.92 -24.32
C SER A 123 8.83 -4.29 -24.78
N LYS A 124 7.94 -5.26 -25.02
CA LYS A 124 8.32 -6.43 -25.81
C LYS A 124 8.48 -5.91 -27.23
N GLN A 125 9.72 -5.71 -27.66
CA GLN A 125 10.06 -5.62 -29.08
C GLN A 125 9.66 -6.90 -29.81
#